data_AF-A0A538S109-F1
#
_entry.id   AF-A0A538S109-F1
#
_cell.length_a   1.000
_cell.length_b   1.000
_cell.length_c   1.000
_cell.angle_alpha   90.00
_cell.angle_beta   90.00
_cell.angle_gamma   90.00
#
_symmetry.space_group_name_H-M   'P 1'
#
loop_
_entity.id
_entity.type
_entity.pdbx_description
1 polymer ?
#
loop_
_entity_poly.entity_id
_entity_poly.type
_entity_poly.pdbx_seq_one_letter_code
_entity_poly.pdbx_strand_id
1 'polypeptide(L)'
;MEHYDPLIIDRLRDMARTSQSPSKMFQMLKLALEPETHIVTLLHYFQQAFCLTLSEVKPIGAFSRNEKREIENETLLDELVMPEILKHRKDWDNP
;
A
#
# COMPACT_ATOMS: atom_id res chain seq x y z
N MET A 1 12.58 -3.10 -15.83
CA MET A 1 11.84 -3.21 -14.57
C MET A 1 12.02 -1.92 -13.85
N GLU A 2 10.95 -1.23 -13.47
CA GLU A 2 11.08 -0.13 -12.50
C GLU A 2 11.63 -0.72 -11.20
N HIS A 3 12.78 -0.22 -10.75
CA HIS A 3 13.33 -0.60 -9.46
C HIS A 3 12.66 0.27 -8.40
N TYR A 4 11.71 -0.30 -7.67
CA TYR A 4 11.11 0.33 -6.49
C TYR A 4 12.14 0.37 -5.35
N ASP A 5 12.08 1.43 -4.54
CA ASP A 5 13.02 1.60 -3.43
C ASP A 5 12.82 0.48 -2.38
N PRO A 6 13.83 -0.38 -2.14
CA PRO A 6 13.71 -1.48 -1.19
C PRO A 6 13.49 -0.98 0.24
N LEU A 7 13.98 0.20 0.62
CA LEU A 7 13.79 0.75 1.97
C LEU A 7 12.33 1.12 2.22
N ILE A 8 11.63 1.59 1.19
CA ILE A 8 10.19 1.89 1.28
C ILE A 8 9.39 0.59 1.40
N ILE A 9 9.77 -0.44 0.63
CA ILE A 9 9.15 -1.78 0.71
C ILE A 9 9.30 -2.37 2.12
N ASP A 10 10.52 -2.35 2.67
CA ASP A 10 10.79 -2.88 4.01
C ASP A 10 10.01 -2.10 5.07
N ARG A 11 9.93 -0.77 4.94
CA ARG A 11 9.15 0.07 5.85
C ARG A 11 7.65 -0.24 5.81
N LEU A 12 7.08 -0.52 4.63
CA LEU A 12 5.69 -0.94 4.50
C LEU A 12 5.45 -2.28 5.23
N ARG A 13 6.37 -3.23 5.06
CA ARG A 13 6.32 -4.54 5.75
C ARG A 13 6.41 -4.37 7.27
N ASP A 14 7.29 -3.52 7.77
CA ASP A 14 7.42 -3.23 9.20
C ASP A 14 6.16 -2.58 9.79
N MET A 15 5.52 -1.68 9.04
CA MET A 15 4.23 -1.12 9.41
C MET A 15 3.15 -2.22 9.50
N ALA A 16 3.09 -3.15 8.54
CA ALA A 16 2.17 -4.28 8.61
C ALA A 16 2.47 -5.23 9.79
N ARG A 17 3.74 -5.51 10.08
CA ARG A 17 4.15 -6.31 11.25
C ARG A 17 3.70 -5.70 12.57
N THR A 18 3.74 -4.36 12.65
CA THR A 18 3.29 -3.59 13.82
C THR A 18 1.81 -3.26 13.79
N SER A 19 1.03 -3.95 12.94
CA SER A 19 -0.43 -3.82 12.84
C SER A 19 -0.92 -2.41 12.48
N GLN A 20 -0.10 -1.62 11.79
CA GLN A 20 -0.56 -0.36 11.17
C GLN A 20 -1.55 -0.67 10.06
N SER A 21 -2.45 0.26 9.78
CA SER A 21 -3.49 0.07 8.78
C SER A 21 -3.02 0.40 7.34
N PRO A 22 -3.64 -0.18 6.29
CA PRO A 22 -3.36 0.18 4.90
C PRO A 22 -3.46 1.68 4.60
N SER A 23 -4.43 2.38 5.19
CA SER A 23 -4.58 3.83 5.10
C SER A 23 -3.36 4.59 5.65
N LYS A 24 -2.82 4.17 6.80
CA LYS A 24 -1.59 4.73 7.37
C LYS A 24 -0.37 4.42 6.53
N MET A 25 -0.28 3.20 6.00
CA MET A 25 0.79 2.82 5.06
C MET A 25 0.74 3.66 3.78
N PHE A 26 -0.45 3.92 3.24
CA PHE A 26 -0.64 4.78 2.08
C PHE A 26 -0.21 6.23 2.34
N GLN A 27 -0.59 6.79 3.50
CA GLN A 27 -0.16 8.13 3.91
C GLN A 27 1.37 8.22 4.03
N MET A 28 2.00 7.23 4.68
CA MET A 28 3.46 7.16 4.79
C MET A 28 4.11 7.11 3.41
N LEU A 29 3.60 6.24 2.53
CA LEU A 29 4.12 6.07 1.18
C LEU A 29 4.00 7.35 0.34
N LYS A 30 2.85 8.03 0.42
CA LYS A 30 2.62 9.32 -0.26
C LYS A 30 3.47 10.46 0.29
N LEU A 31 3.90 10.40 1.55
CA LEU A 31 4.84 11.37 2.13
C LEU A 31 6.30 11.05 1.78
N ALA A 32 6.63 9.75 1.68
CA ALA A 32 7.95 9.28 1.32
C ALA A 32 8.24 9.48 -0.18
N LEU A 33 7.21 9.37 -1.01
CA LEU A 33 7.25 9.66 -2.44
C LEU A 33 6.80 11.09 -2.68
N GLU A 34 7.33 11.77 -3.70
CA GLU A 34 6.99 13.17 -3.95
C GLU A 34 5.45 13.36 -4.12
N PRO A 35 4.90 14.54 -3.77
CA PRO A 35 3.45 14.79 -3.80
C PRO A 35 2.77 14.51 -5.16
N GLU A 36 3.53 14.59 -6.25
CA GLU A 36 3.05 14.38 -7.62
C GLU A 36 3.07 12.91 -8.05
N THR A 37 3.55 12.00 -7.20
CA THR A 37 3.68 10.57 -7.49
C THR A 37 2.36 9.95 -7.93
N HIS A 38 2.38 9.37 -9.13
CA HIS A 38 1.21 8.75 -9.74
C HIS A 38 0.63 7.64 -8.86
N ILE A 39 -0.71 7.54 -8.81
CA ILE A 39 -1.39 6.50 -8.03
C ILE A 39 -0.93 5.09 -8.42
N VAL A 40 -0.64 4.85 -9.70
CA VAL A 40 -0.13 3.56 -10.19
C VAL A 40 1.16 3.15 -9.49
N THR A 41 2.08 4.10 -9.26
CA THR A 41 3.31 3.87 -8.50
C THR A 41 3.00 3.45 -7.07
N LEU A 42 2.05 4.11 -6.41
CA LEU A 42 1.62 3.75 -5.05
C LEU A 42 1.05 2.33 -5.00
N LEU A 43 0.21 1.97 -5.98
CA LEU A 43 -0.35 0.61 -6.09
C LEU A 43 0.76 -0.43 -6.27
N HIS A 44 1.73 -0.16 -7.15
CA HIS A 44 2.84 -1.08 -7.38
C HIS A 44 3.69 -1.30 -6.12
N TYR A 45 3.94 -0.26 -5.31
CA TYR A 45 4.60 -0.43 -4.02
C TYR A 45 3.84 -1.38 -3.09
N PHE A 46 2.51 -1.30 -3.01
CA PHE A 46 1.70 -2.25 -2.24
C PHE A 46 1.76 -3.67 -2.81
N GLN A 47 1.73 -3.82 -4.14
CA GLN A 47 1.86 -5.13 -4.79
C GLN A 47 3.23 -5.77 -4.49
N GLN A 48 4.31 -5.00 -4.59
CA GLN A 48 5.66 -5.48 -4.33
C GLN A 48 5.88 -5.77 -2.83
N ALA A 49 5.41 -4.90 -1.95
CA ALA A 49 5.60 -5.07 -0.52
C ALA A 49 4.84 -6.27 0.04
N PHE A 50 3.61 -6.50 -0.42
CA PHE A 50 2.69 -7.47 0.18
C PHE A 50 2.26 -8.60 -0.76
N CYS A 51 2.92 -8.74 -1.90
CA CYS A 51 2.62 -9.76 -2.92
C CYS A 51 1.16 -9.70 -3.44
N LEU A 52 0.55 -8.51 -3.44
CA LEU A 52 -0.85 -8.33 -3.83
C LEU A 52 -1.04 -8.35 -5.35
N THR A 53 -2.15 -8.92 -5.77
CA THR A 53 -2.66 -8.83 -7.14
C THR A 53 -3.25 -7.43 -7.42
N LEU A 54 -3.45 -7.12 -8.70
CA LEU A 54 -4.08 -5.87 -9.12
C LEU A 54 -5.48 -5.69 -8.53
N SER A 55 -6.25 -6.78 -8.42
CA SER A 55 -7.59 -6.76 -7.81
C SER A 55 -7.57 -6.43 -6.33
N GLU A 56 -6.56 -6.91 -5.61
CA GLU A 56 -6.43 -6.72 -4.15
C GLU A 56 -5.94 -5.28 -3.82
N VAL A 57 -5.19 -4.61 -4.70
CA VAL A 57 -4.81 -3.19 -4.54
C VAL A 57 -5.82 -2.21 -5.13
N LYS A 58 -6.78 -2.67 -5.94
CA LYS A 58 -7.81 -1.82 -6.57
C LYS A 58 -8.55 -0.91 -5.58
N PRO A 59 -8.92 -1.34 -4.35
CA PRO A 59 -9.57 -0.46 -3.38
C PRO A 59 -8.77 0.81 -3.08
N ILE A 60 -7.44 0.72 -2.98
CA ILE A 60 -6.56 1.89 -2.74
C ILE A 60 -6.79 2.94 -3.83
N GLY A 61 -6.73 2.53 -5.10
CA GLY A 61 -6.94 3.44 -6.23
C GLY A 61 -8.37 3.96 -6.34
N ALA A 62 -9.36 3.19 -5.90
CA ALA A 62 -10.76 3.60 -5.90
C ALA A 62 -11.03 4.69 -4.84
N PHE A 63 -10.51 4.52 -3.62
CA PHE A 63 -10.71 5.47 -2.52
C PHE A 63 -9.78 6.68 -2.58
N SER A 64 -8.73 6.64 -3.41
CA SER A 64 -7.82 7.77 -3.61
C SER A 64 -8.15 8.60 -4.86
N ARG A 65 -9.31 8.42 -5.49
CA ARG A 65 -9.65 9.01 -6.80
C ARG A 65 -10.17 10.44 -6.67
N ASN A 66 -9.37 11.32 -6.07
CA ASN A 66 -9.62 12.76 -6.01
C ASN A 66 -8.37 13.55 -6.42
N GLU A 67 -8.53 14.87 -6.59
CA GLU A 67 -7.46 15.77 -7.04
C GLU A 67 -6.22 15.71 -6.14
N LYS A 68 -6.43 15.47 -4.85
CA LYS A 68 -5.36 15.40 -3.85
C LYS A 68 -4.78 14.00 -3.66
N ARG A 69 -5.37 12.95 -4.26
CA ARG A 69 -5.04 11.54 -4.01
C ARG A 69 -5.06 11.20 -2.51
N GLU A 70 -6.09 11.66 -1.81
CA GLU A 70 -6.34 11.35 -0.40
C GLU A 70 -7.35 10.19 -0.31
N ILE A 71 -7.21 9.34 0.70
CA ILE A 71 -8.16 8.25 0.94
C ILE A 71 -9.45 8.84 1.52
N GLU A 72 -10.55 8.74 0.79
CA GLU A 72 -11.85 9.29 1.21
C GLU A 72 -12.51 8.48 2.32
N ASN A 73 -12.28 7.17 2.36
CA ASN A 73 -12.82 6.27 3.36
C ASN A 73 -11.74 5.32 3.88
N GLU A 74 -10.99 5.79 4.88
CA GLU A 74 -9.88 5.04 5.48
C GLU A 74 -10.36 3.71 6.09
N THR A 75 -11.48 3.73 6.83
CA THR A 75 -12.02 2.53 7.47
C THR A 75 -12.37 1.45 6.46
N LEU A 76 -13.09 1.80 5.39
CA LEU A 76 -13.47 0.82 4.37
C LEU A 76 -12.27 0.34 3.56
N LEU A 77 -11.28 1.20 3.32
CA LEU A 77 -10.02 0.78 2.71
C LEU A 77 -9.33 -0.28 3.58
N ASP A 78 -9.24 -0.03 4.88
CA ASP A 78 -8.56 -0.90 5.82
C ASP A 78 -9.24 -2.25 5.92
N GLU A 79 -10.58 -2.27 5.98
CA GLU A 79 -11.41 -3.49 5.99
C GLU A 79 -11.24 -4.33 4.72
N LEU A 80 -11.00 -3.69 3.56
CA LEU A 80 -10.88 -4.40 2.28
C LEU A 80 -9.44 -4.86 1.99
N VAL A 81 -8.43 -4.09 2.37
CA VAL A 81 -7.04 -4.35 1.97
C VAL A 81 -6.26 -5.12 3.04
N MET A 82 -6.53 -4.87 4.33
CA MET A 82 -5.80 -5.55 5.41
C MET A 82 -5.96 -7.08 5.36
N PRO A 83 -7.16 -7.66 5.11
CA PRO A 83 -7.30 -9.11 5.02
C PRO A 83 -6.43 -9.72 3.92
N GLU A 84 -6.29 -9.03 2.78
CA GLU A 84 -5.45 -9.51 1.68
C GLU A 84 -3.95 -9.41 2.05
N ILE A 85 -3.50 -8.33 2.69
CA ILE A 85 -2.12 -8.24 3.21
C ILE A 85 -1.82 -9.42 4.16
N LEU A 86 -2.74 -9.73 5.08
CA LEU A 86 -2.57 -10.82 6.04
C LEU A 86 -2.60 -12.21 5.38
N LYS A 87 -3.45 -12.41 4.37
CA LYS A 87 -3.53 -13.65 3.59
C LYS A 87 -2.20 -14.00 2.93
N HIS A 88 -1.48 -13.01 2.41
CA HIS A 88 -0.17 -13.19 1.77
C HIS A 88 1.02 -13.09 2.73
N ARG A 89 0.79 -13.03 4.06
CA ARG A 89 1.84 -12.81 5.06
C ARG A 89 3.02 -13.77 4.95
N LYS A 90 2.78 -15.04 4.64
CA LYS A 90 3.85 -16.04 4.50
C LYS A 90 4.82 -15.74 3.36
N ASP A 91 4.36 -15.00 2.35
CA ASP A 91 5.10 -14.73 1.12
C ASP A 91 5.95 -13.45 1.22
N TRP A 92 5.57 -12.50 2.07
CA TRP A 92 6.29 -11.23 2.23
C TRP A 92 6.97 -11.05 3.60
N ASP A 93 6.59 -11.81 4.63
CA ASP A 93 7.17 -11.70 5.98
C ASP A 93 8.52 -12.46 6.09
N ASN A 94 8.80 -13.38 5.15
CA ASN A 94 10.10 -14.02 5.01
C ASN A 94 10.95 -13.34 3.92
N PRO A 95 12.20 -12.97 4.21
CA PRO A 95 13.13 -12.36 3.26
C PRO A 95 13.64 -13.34 2.20
#